data_AF-A0A2M7Q8X0-F1
#
_entry.id   AF-A0A2M7Q8X0-F1
#
_cell.length_a   1.000
_cell.length_b   1.000
_cell.length_c   1.000
_cell.angle_alpha   90.00
_cell.angle_beta   90.00
_cell.angle_gamma   90.00
#
_symmetry.space_group_name_H-M   'P 1'
#
loop_
_entity.id
_entity.type
_entity.pdbx_description
1 polymer ?
#
loop_
_entity_poly.entity_id
_entity_poly.type
_entity_poly.pdbx_seq_one_letter_code
_entity_poly.pdbx_strand_id
1 'polypeptide(L)'
;PKGMRDILPNDQPFWEKARKSANKIADSFNFLRIDTPILETADIFERTGTGTDIVEKQMYFVKSKGGSRLVLRPEGTAPVMRAYIQYGLSKISQPIKLFYIGPIFRHEQPQFGRFRQHHQVGFEILGGNSDPIYDAVAILTLFRLLEEIKIKNLIVQINSIGCKSCRSNYVKKLQEYYRNKQNKICKDCRQRFPVRPLRLLDCKNEICVQIKAGAPLIIDRLCNNCKNYLKAVLEHLDELKVPYSINPYLVRGLDYYNGPVFEIFTEQSSEINFALASGGRYDYLAEMLGGTKTFAVGGGMGMERAIEVMKFQQSSGLVKNELKVFLVHIGEEAKKKNLIIFEELRKAGIKVSESFGKDSLKSQLRAADKANATLTLILGQKEFFEETIIIRNMKTGVQETVPIGRVVEEVKKRL
;
A
#
# COMPACT_ATOMS: atom_id res chain seq x y z
N PRO A 1 -2.48 19.26 4.29
CA PRO A 1 -1.07 19.70 4.13
C PRO A 1 -0.49 19.24 2.79
N LYS A 2 0.49 19.93 2.19
CA LYS A 2 1.10 19.45 0.93
C LYS A 2 1.64 18.02 1.12
N GLY A 3 1.30 17.11 0.21
CA GLY A 3 1.69 15.70 0.28
C GLY A 3 0.87 14.83 1.25
N MET A 4 -0.21 15.35 1.83
CA MET A 4 -1.16 14.60 2.67
C MET A 4 -2.56 14.88 2.11
N ARG A 5 -3.15 13.87 1.42
CA ARG A 5 -4.41 14.01 0.68
C ARG A 5 -5.54 13.26 1.35
N ASP A 6 -6.74 13.81 1.24
CA ASP A 6 -7.97 13.08 1.56
C ASP A 6 -8.19 11.97 0.52
N ILE A 7 -8.74 10.84 0.98
CA ILE A 7 -9.17 9.75 0.10
C ILE A 7 -10.66 9.88 -0.11
N LEU A 8 -11.05 10.36 -1.29
CA LEU A 8 -12.43 10.72 -1.61
C LEU A 8 -13.29 9.48 -1.93
N PRO A 9 -14.63 9.56 -1.83
CA PRO A 9 -15.53 8.44 -2.11
C PRO A 9 -15.31 7.76 -3.48
N ASN A 10 -14.91 8.53 -4.50
CA ASN A 10 -14.62 7.98 -5.84
C ASN A 10 -13.36 7.10 -5.88
N ASP A 11 -12.42 7.31 -4.95
CA ASP A 11 -11.21 6.49 -4.83
C ASP A 11 -11.42 5.26 -3.95
N GLN A 12 -12.38 5.32 -3.02
CA GLN A 12 -12.61 4.26 -2.02
C GLN A 12 -12.74 2.85 -2.61
N PRO A 13 -13.40 2.61 -3.77
CA PRO A 13 -13.45 1.26 -4.35
C PRO A 13 -12.06 0.66 -4.63
N PHE A 14 -11.09 1.46 -5.10
CA PHE A 14 -9.71 1.00 -5.31
C PHE A 14 -9.02 0.69 -3.99
N TRP A 15 -9.23 1.53 -2.98
CA TRP A 15 -8.68 1.35 -1.63
C TRP A 15 -9.24 0.13 -0.94
N GLU A 16 -10.55 -0.08 -0.99
CA GLU A 16 -11.20 -1.26 -0.44
C GLU A 16 -10.72 -2.54 -1.11
N LYS A 17 -10.57 -2.53 -2.44
CA LYS A 17 -10.02 -3.67 -3.17
C LYS A 17 -8.60 -3.99 -2.69
N ALA A 18 -7.74 -2.99 -2.54
CA ALA A 18 -6.38 -3.18 -2.01
C ALA A 18 -6.38 -3.73 -0.57
N ARG A 19 -7.22 -3.18 0.33
CA ARG A 19 -7.32 -3.65 1.73
C ARG A 19 -7.86 -5.07 1.83
N LYS A 20 -8.94 -5.39 1.10
CA LYS A 20 -9.54 -6.73 1.07
C LYS A 20 -8.56 -7.77 0.51
N SER A 21 -7.82 -7.42 -0.54
CA SER A 21 -6.79 -8.29 -1.12
C SER A 21 -5.65 -8.54 -0.14
N ALA A 22 -5.20 -7.52 0.59
CA ALA A 22 -4.17 -7.66 1.62
C ALA A 22 -4.58 -8.64 2.73
N ASN A 23 -5.80 -8.50 3.26
CA ASN A 23 -6.31 -9.44 4.28
C ASN A 23 -6.44 -10.87 3.72
N LYS A 24 -6.98 -11.03 2.51
CA LYS A 24 -7.10 -12.35 1.87
C LYS A 24 -5.74 -13.03 1.69
N ILE A 25 -4.72 -12.29 1.25
CA ILE A 25 -3.37 -12.82 1.11
C ILE A 25 -2.77 -13.16 2.48
N ALA A 26 -2.93 -12.29 3.48
CA ALA A 26 -2.50 -12.57 4.84
C ALA A 26 -3.08 -13.88 5.36
N ASP A 27 -4.39 -14.07 5.25
CA ASP A 27 -5.09 -15.28 5.68
C ASP A 27 -4.56 -16.52 4.93
N SER A 28 -4.40 -16.43 3.60
CA SER A 28 -3.94 -17.57 2.78
C SER A 28 -2.50 -18.02 3.09
N PHE A 29 -1.64 -17.12 3.57
CA PHE A 29 -0.26 -17.42 3.98
C PHE A 29 -0.09 -17.57 5.50
N ASN A 30 -1.20 -17.49 6.26
CA ASN A 30 -1.27 -17.53 7.72
C ASN A 30 -0.43 -16.43 8.40
N PHE A 31 -0.52 -15.19 7.90
CA PHE A 31 0.01 -14.01 8.58
C PHE A 31 -1.01 -13.48 9.60
N LEU A 32 -0.55 -13.22 10.82
CA LEU A 32 -1.36 -12.65 11.88
C LEU A 32 -1.31 -11.12 11.85
N ARG A 33 -2.46 -10.49 12.09
CA ARG A 33 -2.56 -9.03 12.12
C ARG A 33 -1.82 -8.46 13.32
N ILE A 34 -1.00 -7.44 13.10
CA ILE A 34 -0.43 -6.59 14.14
C ILE A 34 -0.66 -5.11 13.81
N ASP A 35 -1.03 -4.34 14.83
CA ASP A 35 -1.21 -2.89 14.74
C ASP A 35 -0.26 -2.20 15.72
N THR A 36 0.74 -1.51 15.19
CA THR A 36 1.65 -0.70 15.99
C THR A 36 1.15 0.74 16.09
N PRO A 37 1.47 1.47 17.16
CA PRO A 37 1.13 2.89 17.29
C PRO A 37 1.62 3.74 16.11
N ILE A 38 0.91 4.84 15.84
CA ILE A 38 1.33 5.84 14.85
C ILE A 38 2.56 6.61 15.32
N LEU A 39 2.66 6.84 16.62
CA LEU A 39 3.79 7.50 17.27
C LEU A 39 4.66 6.48 17.98
N GLU A 40 5.95 6.58 17.78
CA GLU A 40 6.95 5.80 18.52
C GLU A 40 8.03 6.74 19.06
N THR A 41 8.86 6.24 19.96
CA THR A 41 10.05 6.95 20.40
C THR A 41 11.02 7.15 19.24
N ALA A 42 11.71 8.28 19.17
CA ALA A 42 12.62 8.56 18.06
C ALA A 42 13.78 7.56 17.98
N ASP A 43 14.21 7.02 19.13
CA ASP A 43 15.38 6.15 19.27
C ASP A 43 15.29 4.87 18.43
N ILE A 44 14.10 4.28 18.30
CA ILE A 44 13.91 3.05 17.52
C ILE A 44 14.24 3.26 16.03
N PHE A 45 14.04 4.45 15.49
CA PHE A 45 14.40 4.76 14.10
C PHE A 45 15.82 5.31 13.98
N GLU A 46 16.26 6.13 14.93
CA GLU A 46 17.63 6.66 14.97
C GLU A 46 18.68 5.53 15.03
N ARG A 47 18.41 4.46 15.80
CA ARG A 47 19.29 3.27 15.94
C ARG A 47 19.29 2.36 14.71
N THR A 48 18.21 2.31 13.96
CA THR A 48 18.01 1.34 12.85
C THR A 48 18.24 1.93 11.48
N GLY A 49 18.35 3.26 11.39
CA GLY A 49 18.55 4.00 10.14
C GLY A 49 19.61 5.09 10.25
N THR A 50 20.60 4.98 11.13
CA THR A 50 21.63 6.00 11.39
C THR A 50 22.28 6.49 10.10
N GLY A 51 21.98 7.73 9.70
CA GLY A 51 22.47 8.42 8.51
C GLY A 51 21.53 8.37 7.30
N THR A 52 20.42 7.61 7.35
CA THR A 52 19.56 7.41 6.19
C THR A 52 18.84 8.72 5.90
N ASP A 53 18.46 8.98 4.64
CA ASP A 53 17.65 10.19 4.36
C ASP A 53 16.38 10.21 5.23
N ILE A 54 15.83 9.02 5.55
CA ILE A 54 14.68 8.89 6.43
C ILE A 54 14.96 9.52 7.79
N VAL A 55 16.00 9.04 8.48
CA VAL A 55 16.37 9.49 9.82
C VAL A 55 16.91 10.92 9.81
N GLU A 56 17.75 11.29 8.84
CA GLU A 56 18.40 12.61 8.82
C GLU A 56 17.46 13.75 8.43
N LYS A 57 16.49 13.51 7.54
CA LYS A 57 15.78 14.59 6.83
C LYS A 57 14.28 14.40 6.72
N GLN A 58 13.75 13.19 6.93
CA GLN A 58 12.37 12.87 6.58
C GLN A 58 11.47 12.49 7.76
N MET A 59 11.97 12.41 9.01
CA MET A 59 11.11 12.12 10.15
C MET A 59 10.28 13.32 10.58
N TYR A 60 9.01 13.09 10.90
CA TYR A 60 8.14 14.07 11.55
C TYR A 60 8.22 13.91 13.06
N PHE A 61 8.90 14.83 13.74
CA PHE A 61 8.98 14.86 15.19
C PHE A 61 7.74 15.50 15.81
N VAL A 62 7.30 14.93 16.94
CA VAL A 62 6.20 15.45 17.75
C VAL A 62 6.74 15.76 19.14
N LYS A 63 6.64 17.02 19.55
CA LYS A 63 7.04 17.47 20.88
C LYS A 63 5.91 17.16 21.86
N SER A 64 6.12 16.21 22.77
CA SER A 64 5.15 15.94 23.83
C SER A 64 5.26 17.00 24.94
N LYS A 65 4.17 17.25 25.68
CA LYS A 65 4.20 18.13 26.87
C LYS A 65 5.17 17.62 27.95
N GLY A 66 5.36 16.30 28.03
CA GLY A 66 6.28 15.65 28.97
C GLY A 66 7.73 15.56 28.50
N GLY A 67 8.09 16.21 27.38
CA GLY A 67 9.47 16.24 26.87
C GLY A 67 9.93 15.00 26.10
N SER A 68 9.08 13.98 25.97
CA SER A 68 9.38 12.77 25.19
C SER A 68 9.58 13.13 23.71
N ARG A 69 10.66 12.61 23.12
CA ARG A 69 10.95 12.72 21.68
C ARG A 69 10.21 11.64 20.91
N LEU A 70 9.03 11.98 20.42
CA LEU A 70 8.21 11.08 19.61
C LEU A 70 8.35 11.42 18.13
N VAL A 71 8.15 10.43 17.27
CA VAL A 71 8.07 10.61 15.82
C VAL A 71 6.85 9.88 15.26
N LEU A 72 6.24 10.45 14.21
CA LEU A 72 5.31 9.70 13.38
C LEU A 72 6.09 8.61 12.64
N ARG A 73 5.64 7.36 12.70
CA ARG A 73 6.37 6.23 12.11
C ARG A 73 6.67 6.46 10.61
N PRO A 74 7.94 6.40 10.16
CA PRO A 74 8.32 6.53 8.77
C PRO A 74 8.43 5.19 8.03
N GLU A 75 8.28 4.07 8.73
CA GLU A 75 8.20 2.71 8.18
C GLU A 75 7.57 1.76 9.22
N GLY A 76 7.25 0.51 8.85
CA GLY A 76 6.50 -0.42 9.69
C GLY A 76 7.32 -1.55 10.34
N THR A 77 8.52 -1.84 9.82
CA THR A 77 9.36 -2.98 10.22
C THR A 77 9.93 -2.83 11.62
N ALA A 78 10.56 -1.68 11.95
CA ALA A 78 11.15 -1.45 13.26
C ALA A 78 10.08 -1.43 14.37
N PRO A 79 8.89 -0.81 14.20
CA PRO A 79 7.78 -0.96 15.15
C PRO A 79 7.34 -2.40 15.37
N VAL A 80 7.26 -3.22 14.30
CA VAL A 80 6.91 -4.64 14.42
C VAL A 80 7.99 -5.41 15.17
N MET A 81 9.27 -5.19 14.85
CA MET A 81 10.38 -5.81 15.58
C MET A 81 10.44 -5.36 17.05
N ARG A 82 10.17 -4.07 17.33
CA ARG A 82 10.06 -3.55 18.70
C ARG A 82 8.96 -4.27 19.47
N ALA A 83 7.79 -4.46 18.85
CA ALA A 83 6.70 -5.24 19.46
C ALA A 83 7.08 -6.71 19.67
N TYR A 84 7.76 -7.33 18.70
CA TYR A 84 8.27 -8.70 18.80
C TYR A 84 9.18 -8.89 20.02
N ILE A 85 10.09 -7.95 20.26
CA ILE A 85 10.99 -7.95 21.43
C ILE A 85 10.20 -7.68 22.72
N GLN A 86 9.45 -6.57 22.75
CA GLN A 86 8.77 -6.08 23.96
C GLN A 86 7.78 -7.09 24.54
N TYR A 87 7.03 -7.79 23.68
CA TYR A 87 6.01 -8.75 24.10
C TYR A 87 6.52 -10.19 24.12
N GLY A 88 7.83 -10.42 23.91
CA GLY A 88 8.42 -11.75 23.97
C GLY A 88 7.85 -12.73 22.94
N LEU A 89 7.53 -12.24 21.73
CA LEU A 89 6.94 -13.07 20.67
C LEU A 89 7.91 -14.14 20.14
N SER A 90 9.17 -14.11 20.54
CA SER A 90 10.12 -15.20 20.32
C SER A 90 9.78 -16.48 21.09
N LYS A 91 8.91 -16.41 22.12
CA LYS A 91 8.53 -17.54 22.98
C LYS A 91 7.38 -18.38 22.42
N ILE A 92 6.71 -17.93 21.38
CA ILE A 92 5.65 -18.70 20.70
C ILE A 92 6.23 -19.49 19.51
N SER A 93 5.39 -20.27 18.83
CA SER A 93 5.80 -21.05 17.65
C SER A 93 6.45 -20.18 16.58
N GLN A 94 7.59 -20.63 16.06
CA GLN A 94 8.42 -19.90 15.09
C GLN A 94 8.46 -20.61 13.73
N PRO A 95 8.68 -19.88 12.63
CA PRO A 95 8.71 -18.42 12.58
C PRO A 95 7.30 -17.82 12.75
N ILE A 96 7.22 -16.65 13.36
CA ILE A 96 5.98 -15.88 13.40
C ILE A 96 5.83 -15.08 12.11
N LYS A 97 4.64 -15.12 11.53
CA LYS A 97 4.26 -14.36 10.35
C LYS A 97 3.30 -13.24 10.76
N LEU A 98 3.72 -11.99 10.60
CA LEU A 98 2.96 -10.81 10.99
C LEU A 98 2.67 -9.92 9.78
N PHE A 99 1.48 -9.31 9.72
CA PHE A 99 1.19 -8.31 8.71
C PHE A 99 0.53 -7.07 9.32
N TYR A 100 0.74 -5.92 8.67
CA TYR A 100 0.14 -4.64 9.02
C TYR A 100 -0.36 -3.90 7.78
N ILE A 101 -1.28 -2.96 8.01
CA ILE A 101 -1.82 -2.05 7.01
C ILE A 101 -2.01 -0.72 7.71
N GLY A 102 -1.39 0.35 7.24
CA GLY A 102 -1.63 1.66 7.85
C GLY A 102 -0.81 2.79 7.27
N PRO A 103 -1.03 4.02 7.77
CA PRO A 103 -0.34 5.19 7.30
C PRO A 103 1.09 5.24 7.84
N ILE A 104 1.95 5.88 7.05
CA ILE A 104 3.38 6.08 7.28
C ILE A 104 3.74 7.49 6.80
N PHE A 105 4.67 8.13 7.50
CA PHE A 105 4.96 9.56 7.35
C PHE A 105 6.42 9.82 7.00
N ARG A 106 6.67 10.47 5.87
CA ARG A 106 8.03 10.84 5.42
C ARG A 106 8.02 12.25 4.87
N HIS A 107 8.84 13.15 5.40
CA HIS A 107 9.02 14.51 4.90
C HIS A 107 9.85 14.52 3.59
N GLU A 108 9.42 13.72 2.61
CA GLU A 108 9.97 13.69 1.27
C GLU A 108 9.37 14.82 0.42
N GLN A 109 10.04 15.17 -0.68
CA GLN A 109 9.47 16.05 -1.70
C GLN A 109 8.32 15.32 -2.41
N PRO A 110 7.07 15.84 -2.35
CA PRO A 110 5.95 15.19 -3.02
C PRO A 110 6.14 15.17 -4.54
N GLN A 111 5.93 14.00 -5.13
CA GLN A 111 5.94 13.77 -6.58
C GLN A 111 4.97 12.63 -6.91
N PHE A 112 4.77 12.30 -8.19
CA PHE A 112 3.87 11.21 -8.58
C PHE A 112 4.23 9.90 -7.86
N GLY A 113 3.26 9.33 -7.14
CA GLY A 113 3.46 8.12 -6.32
C GLY A 113 4.33 8.30 -5.06
N ARG A 114 4.70 9.52 -4.66
CA ARG A 114 5.40 9.82 -3.40
C ARG A 114 4.68 10.91 -2.61
N PHE A 115 4.21 10.54 -1.43
CA PHE A 115 3.46 11.42 -0.54
C PHE A 115 4.18 11.54 0.79
N ARG A 116 3.82 12.59 1.55
CA ARG A 116 4.33 12.80 2.90
C ARG A 116 3.60 11.99 3.95
N GLN A 117 2.33 11.70 3.69
CA GLN A 117 1.60 10.61 4.31
C GLN A 117 1.20 9.65 3.19
N HIS A 118 1.63 8.40 3.30
CA HIS A 118 1.22 7.31 2.41
C HIS A 118 0.85 6.08 3.23
N HIS A 119 0.26 5.08 2.60
CA HIS A 119 -0.16 3.86 3.28
C HIS A 119 0.64 2.67 2.78
N GLN A 120 0.97 1.77 3.70
CA GLN A 120 1.67 0.53 3.37
C GLN A 120 0.91 -0.66 3.89
N VAL A 121 0.97 -1.74 3.10
CA VAL A 121 0.70 -3.10 3.55
C VAL A 121 2.07 -3.76 3.71
N GLY A 122 2.38 -4.30 4.88
CA GLY A 122 3.65 -4.99 5.12
C GLY A 122 3.46 -6.39 5.68
N PHE A 123 4.38 -7.28 5.34
CA PHE A 123 4.43 -8.68 5.76
C PHE A 123 5.83 -8.98 6.28
N GLU A 124 5.91 -9.48 7.51
CA GLU A 124 7.16 -9.75 8.22
C GLU A 124 7.17 -11.20 8.71
N ILE A 125 8.26 -11.92 8.43
CA ILE A 125 8.52 -13.29 8.89
C ILE A 125 9.70 -13.20 9.84
N LEU A 126 9.46 -13.48 11.13
CA LEU A 126 10.43 -13.26 12.20
C LEU A 126 10.73 -14.57 12.95
N GLY A 127 12.00 -14.76 13.30
CA GLY A 127 12.48 -15.90 14.06
C GLY A 127 12.71 -17.16 13.22
N GLY A 128 12.86 -18.30 13.89
CA GLY A 128 13.18 -19.58 13.25
C GLY A 128 14.65 -19.67 12.82
N ASN A 129 14.90 -20.38 11.71
CA ASN A 129 16.24 -20.58 11.15
C ASN A 129 16.51 -19.65 9.97
N SER A 130 17.79 -19.44 9.67
CA SER A 130 18.21 -18.74 8.46
C SER A 130 18.00 -19.66 7.24
N ASP A 131 16.79 -19.62 6.68
CA ASP A 131 16.38 -20.46 5.55
C ASP A 131 15.95 -19.60 4.34
N PRO A 132 16.59 -19.76 3.16
CA PRO A 132 16.25 -19.05 1.92
C PRO A 132 14.78 -19.15 1.51
N ILE A 133 14.08 -20.22 1.92
CA ILE A 133 12.67 -20.40 1.59
C ILE A 133 11.80 -19.24 2.11
N TYR A 134 12.17 -18.64 3.25
CA TYR A 134 11.41 -17.52 3.81
C TYR A 134 11.57 -16.23 3.00
N ASP A 135 12.71 -16.02 2.34
CA ASP A 135 12.87 -14.91 1.39
C ASP A 135 11.97 -15.13 0.17
N ALA A 136 11.92 -16.36 -0.37
CA ALA A 136 11.02 -16.70 -1.46
C ALA A 136 9.54 -16.54 -1.07
N VAL A 137 9.15 -16.96 0.14
CA VAL A 137 7.79 -16.74 0.67
C VAL A 137 7.47 -15.25 0.78
N ALA A 138 8.38 -14.42 1.31
CA ALA A 138 8.14 -12.98 1.42
C ALA A 138 7.95 -12.31 0.05
N ILE A 139 8.77 -12.68 -0.94
CA ILE A 139 8.63 -12.22 -2.34
C ILE A 139 7.29 -12.69 -2.91
N LEU A 140 6.97 -13.97 -2.77
CA LEU A 140 5.76 -14.58 -3.28
C LEU A 140 4.50 -13.92 -2.68
N THR A 141 4.47 -13.66 -1.38
CA THR A 141 3.34 -13.00 -0.71
C THR A 141 3.05 -11.63 -1.32
N LEU A 142 4.08 -10.79 -1.52
CA LEU A 142 3.90 -9.47 -2.13
C LEU A 142 3.56 -9.56 -3.63
N PHE A 143 4.15 -10.53 -4.34
CA PHE A 143 3.85 -10.77 -5.76
C PHE A 143 2.38 -11.18 -5.94
N ARG A 144 1.89 -12.15 -5.17
CA ARG A 144 0.48 -12.60 -5.20
C ARG A 144 -0.49 -11.51 -4.75
N LEU A 145 -0.11 -10.63 -3.81
CA LEU A 145 -0.92 -9.45 -3.47
C LEU A 145 -1.13 -8.53 -4.68
N LEU A 146 -0.06 -8.25 -5.43
CA LEU A 146 -0.14 -7.41 -6.63
C LEU A 146 -0.99 -8.06 -7.74
N GLU A 147 -0.91 -9.39 -7.89
CA GLU A 147 -1.81 -10.13 -8.80
C GLU A 147 -3.27 -10.14 -8.34
N GLU A 148 -3.52 -10.28 -7.04
CA GLU A 148 -4.88 -10.29 -6.47
C GLU A 148 -5.60 -8.95 -6.71
N ILE A 149 -4.88 -7.83 -6.59
CA ILE A 149 -5.41 -6.49 -6.96
C ILE A 149 -5.51 -6.27 -8.47
N LYS A 150 -5.12 -7.27 -9.29
CA LYS A 150 -5.17 -7.32 -10.75
C LYS A 150 -4.18 -6.38 -11.45
N ILE A 151 -3.00 -6.18 -10.87
CA ILE A 151 -1.88 -5.55 -11.59
C ILE A 151 -1.20 -6.62 -12.44
N LYS A 152 -0.98 -6.31 -13.71
CA LYS A 152 -0.37 -7.21 -14.70
C LYS A 152 1.10 -6.86 -14.95
N ASN A 153 1.79 -7.78 -15.63
CA ASN A 153 3.17 -7.67 -16.10
C ASN A 153 4.13 -7.36 -14.95
N LEU A 154 4.06 -8.15 -13.89
CA LEU A 154 4.91 -7.96 -12.72
C LEU A 154 6.27 -8.62 -12.94
N ILE A 155 7.33 -7.95 -12.49
CA ILE A 155 8.69 -8.51 -12.46
C ILE A 155 9.36 -8.19 -11.13
N VAL A 156 10.02 -9.19 -10.54
CA VAL A 156 10.86 -9.01 -9.36
C VAL A 156 12.26 -8.61 -9.79
N GLN A 157 12.78 -7.50 -9.28
CA GLN A 157 14.21 -7.21 -9.32
C GLN A 157 14.82 -7.66 -8.00
N ILE A 158 15.82 -8.55 -8.06
CA ILE A 158 16.45 -9.13 -6.88
C ILE A 158 17.97 -8.92 -6.89
N ASN A 159 18.55 -8.79 -5.70
CA ASN A 159 19.98 -8.74 -5.45
C ASN A 159 20.31 -9.34 -4.07
N SER A 160 21.60 -9.47 -3.75
CA SER A 160 22.05 -9.71 -2.38
C SER A 160 23.10 -8.69 -1.97
N ILE A 161 22.90 -8.06 -0.82
CA ILE A 161 23.88 -7.14 -0.21
C ILE A 161 24.83 -7.84 0.76
N GLY A 162 24.75 -9.18 0.82
CA GLY A 162 25.63 -10.03 1.61
C GLY A 162 25.51 -9.85 3.12
N CYS A 163 26.37 -10.55 3.86
CA CYS A 163 26.49 -10.40 5.31
C CYS A 163 27.40 -9.21 5.68
N LYS A 164 27.57 -8.94 6.99
CA LYS A 164 28.42 -7.83 7.50
C LYS A 164 29.82 -7.81 6.88
N SER A 165 30.47 -8.98 6.71
CA SER A 165 31.82 -9.05 6.13
C SER A 165 31.84 -8.77 4.62
N CYS A 166 30.91 -9.35 3.85
CA CYS A 166 30.75 -9.08 2.42
C CYS A 166 30.56 -7.57 2.17
N ARG A 167 29.64 -6.96 2.92
CA ARG A 167 29.30 -5.54 2.81
C ARG A 167 30.48 -4.64 3.15
N SER A 168 31.22 -4.93 4.22
CA SER A 168 32.40 -4.16 4.62
C SER A 168 33.50 -4.19 3.54
N ASN A 169 33.81 -5.37 3.00
CA ASN A 169 34.81 -5.52 1.94
C ASN A 169 34.38 -4.83 0.64
N TYR A 170 33.11 -4.97 0.27
CA TYR A 170 32.55 -4.33 -0.91
C TYR A 170 32.56 -2.80 -0.79
N VAL A 171 32.19 -2.25 0.37
CA VAL A 171 32.20 -0.81 0.63
C VAL A 171 33.59 -0.21 0.43
N LYS A 172 34.65 -0.87 0.90
CA LYS A 172 36.04 -0.41 0.68
C LYS A 172 36.37 -0.33 -0.82
N LYS A 173 36.02 -1.35 -1.60
CA LYS A 173 36.22 -1.37 -3.06
C LYS A 173 35.41 -0.31 -3.79
N LEU A 174 34.18 -0.08 -3.35
CA LEU A 174 33.32 0.96 -3.89
C LEU A 174 33.91 2.35 -3.59
N GLN A 175 34.44 2.55 -2.38
CA GLN A 175 35.11 3.79 -2.01
C GLN A 175 36.39 4.02 -2.83
N GLU A 176 37.21 2.99 -3.02
CA GLU A 176 38.38 3.04 -3.92
C GLU A 176 37.98 3.45 -5.34
N TYR A 177 36.90 2.86 -5.87
CA TYR A 177 36.40 3.17 -7.22
C TYR A 177 35.97 4.63 -7.38
N TYR A 178 35.28 5.19 -6.39
CA TYR A 178 34.75 6.56 -6.44
C TYR A 178 35.74 7.64 -5.98
N ARG A 179 36.85 7.27 -5.31
CA ARG A 179 37.83 8.23 -4.75
C ARG A 179 38.28 9.28 -5.77
N ASN A 180 38.62 8.85 -6.99
CA ASN A 180 39.08 9.73 -8.08
C ASN A 180 37.95 10.20 -9.02
N LYS A 181 36.70 9.90 -8.68
CA LYS A 181 35.51 10.23 -9.51
C LYS A 181 34.56 11.21 -8.82
N GLN A 182 34.95 11.77 -7.66
CA GLN A 182 34.09 12.68 -6.91
C GLN A 182 33.67 13.92 -7.71
N ASN A 183 34.55 14.47 -8.56
CA ASN A 183 34.21 15.60 -9.42
C ASN A 183 33.31 15.23 -10.61
N LYS A 184 33.07 13.92 -10.84
CA LYS A 184 32.25 13.37 -11.92
C LYS A 184 30.93 12.77 -11.41
N ILE A 185 30.54 13.07 -10.18
CA ILE A 185 29.25 12.64 -9.61
C ILE A 185 28.50 13.85 -9.04
N CYS A 186 27.18 13.73 -8.94
CA CYS A 186 26.32 14.81 -8.47
C CYS A 186 26.67 15.22 -7.03
N LYS A 187 26.23 16.43 -6.64
CA LYS A 187 26.48 16.99 -5.28
C LYS A 187 26.04 16.04 -4.17
N ASP A 188 24.85 15.44 -4.30
CA ASP A 188 24.33 14.51 -3.30
C ASP A 188 25.19 13.24 -3.17
N CYS A 189 25.67 12.71 -4.29
CA CYS A 189 26.55 11.54 -4.29
C CYS A 189 27.93 11.86 -3.69
N ARG A 190 28.47 13.07 -3.91
CA ARG A 190 29.68 13.53 -3.22
C ARG A 190 29.50 13.59 -1.71
N GLN A 191 28.37 14.13 -1.25
CA GLN A 191 28.07 14.20 0.19
C GLN A 191 27.84 12.82 0.80
N ARG A 192 27.25 11.89 0.05
CA ARG A 192 27.01 10.51 0.49
C ARG A 192 28.25 9.62 0.45
N PHE A 193 29.22 9.90 -0.41
CA PHE A 193 30.40 9.06 -0.59
C PHE A 193 31.12 8.64 0.73
N PRO A 194 31.45 9.57 1.66
CA PRO A 194 32.20 9.19 2.86
C PRO A 194 31.38 8.38 3.86
N VAL A 195 30.06 8.59 3.93
CA VAL A 195 29.19 8.00 4.97
C VAL A 195 28.38 6.80 4.43
N ARG A 196 27.97 6.86 3.15
CA ARG A 196 26.98 5.98 2.50
C ARG A 196 27.32 5.63 1.06
N PRO A 197 28.47 4.99 0.81
CA PRO A 197 28.92 4.69 -0.55
C PRO A 197 27.93 3.82 -1.34
N LEU A 198 27.18 2.93 -0.68
CA LEU A 198 26.15 2.10 -1.35
C LEU A 198 25.03 2.93 -2.00
N ARG A 199 24.69 4.10 -1.43
CA ARG A 199 23.61 4.95 -1.96
C ARG A 199 23.94 5.62 -3.30
N LEU A 200 25.21 5.57 -3.72
CA LEU A 200 25.62 6.04 -5.05
C LEU A 200 25.06 5.13 -6.15
N LEU A 201 24.80 3.84 -5.85
CA LEU A 201 24.26 2.86 -6.80
C LEU A 201 22.77 3.10 -7.14
N ASP A 202 22.05 3.75 -6.24
CA ASP A 202 20.63 4.12 -6.40
C ASP A 202 20.45 5.52 -7.01
N CYS A 203 21.54 6.20 -7.39
CA CYS A 203 21.43 7.51 -8.00
C CYS A 203 20.83 7.43 -9.41
N LYS A 204 19.85 8.30 -9.67
CA LYS A 204 19.16 8.44 -10.97
C LYS A 204 19.65 9.63 -11.81
N ASN A 205 20.61 10.42 -11.31
CA ASN A 205 21.20 11.52 -12.07
C ASN A 205 22.03 10.97 -13.24
N GLU A 206 21.83 11.48 -14.46
CA GLU A 206 22.46 10.96 -15.69
C GLU A 206 23.98 10.84 -15.60
N ILE A 207 24.65 11.85 -15.03
CA ILE A 207 26.10 11.84 -14.85
C ILE A 207 26.52 10.68 -13.92
N CYS A 208 25.77 10.47 -12.84
CA CYS A 208 26.03 9.36 -11.92
C CYS A 208 25.71 8.00 -12.56
N VAL A 209 24.70 7.91 -13.42
CA VAL A 209 24.31 6.65 -14.09
C VAL A 209 25.45 6.14 -14.97
N GLN A 210 26.12 7.03 -15.71
CA GLN A 210 27.28 6.66 -16.53
C GLN A 210 28.44 6.15 -15.67
N ILE A 211 28.75 6.84 -14.57
CA ILE A 211 29.83 6.42 -13.65
C ILE A 211 29.48 5.12 -12.92
N LYS A 212 28.21 4.90 -12.59
CA LYS A 212 27.71 3.70 -11.90
C LYS A 212 27.93 2.44 -12.73
N ALA A 213 27.82 2.51 -14.05
CA ALA A 213 27.97 1.34 -14.93
C ALA A 213 29.31 0.62 -14.72
N GLY A 214 30.39 1.35 -14.42
CA GLY A 214 31.71 0.78 -14.14
C GLY A 214 31.98 0.43 -12.66
N ALA A 215 31.02 0.63 -11.75
CA ALA A 215 31.21 0.34 -10.33
C ALA A 215 31.35 -1.17 -10.09
N PRO A 216 32.17 -1.60 -9.11
CA PRO A 216 32.26 -3.01 -8.76
C PRO A 216 30.87 -3.54 -8.37
N LEU A 217 30.56 -4.78 -8.73
CA LEU A 217 29.29 -5.40 -8.38
C LEU A 217 29.42 -6.16 -7.05
N ILE A 218 28.41 -6.04 -6.19
CA ILE A 218 28.43 -6.71 -4.88
C ILE A 218 28.32 -8.24 -5.03
N ILE A 219 27.61 -8.71 -6.05
CA ILE A 219 27.35 -10.13 -6.31
C ILE A 219 28.65 -10.92 -6.52
N ASP A 220 29.64 -10.32 -7.18
CA ASP A 220 30.96 -10.91 -7.41
C ASP A 220 31.79 -11.04 -6.12
N ARG A 221 31.44 -10.23 -5.11
CA ARG A 221 32.17 -10.06 -3.85
C ARG A 221 31.48 -10.72 -2.66
N LEU A 222 30.39 -11.44 -2.89
CA LEU A 222 29.74 -12.27 -1.86
C LEU A 222 30.66 -13.43 -1.45
N CYS A 223 30.64 -13.79 -0.17
CA CYS A 223 31.25 -15.04 0.30
C CYS A 223 30.43 -16.24 -0.19
N ASN A 224 31.01 -17.43 -0.15
CA ASN A 224 30.37 -18.67 -0.64
C ASN A 224 28.99 -18.90 0.01
N ASN A 225 28.87 -18.66 1.31
CA ASN A 225 27.59 -18.80 2.02
C ASN A 225 26.52 -17.86 1.44
N CYS A 226 26.83 -16.56 1.23
CA CYS A 226 25.87 -15.61 0.68
C CYS A 226 25.55 -15.88 -0.80
N LYS A 227 26.51 -16.41 -1.58
CA LYS A 227 26.27 -16.83 -2.97
C LYS A 227 25.32 -18.01 -3.03
N ASN A 228 25.58 -19.05 -2.24
CA ASN A 228 24.74 -20.24 -2.15
C ASN A 228 23.34 -19.89 -1.62
N TYR A 229 23.26 -18.98 -0.66
CA TYR A 229 21.99 -18.50 -0.12
C TYR A 229 21.15 -17.80 -1.19
N LEU A 230 21.73 -16.84 -1.94
CA LEU A 230 21.02 -16.17 -3.03
C LEU A 230 20.59 -17.19 -4.10
N LYS A 231 21.48 -18.11 -4.47
CA LYS A 231 21.18 -19.17 -5.44
C LYS A 231 19.94 -19.98 -5.03
N ALA A 232 19.86 -20.42 -3.77
CA ALA A 232 18.70 -21.15 -3.26
C ALA A 232 17.40 -20.33 -3.30
N VAL A 233 17.45 -19.00 -3.03
CA VAL A 233 16.28 -18.13 -3.22
C VAL A 233 15.84 -18.12 -4.69
N LEU A 234 16.78 -18.00 -5.63
CA LEU A 234 16.47 -17.98 -7.06
C LEU A 234 15.86 -19.31 -7.53
N GLU A 235 16.41 -20.44 -7.08
CA GLU A 235 15.86 -21.78 -7.37
C GLU A 235 14.40 -21.90 -6.90
N HIS A 236 14.07 -21.38 -5.71
CA HIS A 236 12.67 -21.34 -5.27
C HIS A 236 11.79 -20.45 -6.15
N LEU A 237 12.28 -19.31 -6.63
CA LEU A 237 11.52 -18.44 -7.53
C LEU A 237 11.30 -19.09 -8.91
N ASP A 238 12.28 -19.83 -9.41
CA ASP A 238 12.18 -20.62 -10.64
C ASP A 238 11.08 -21.69 -10.52
N GLU A 239 11.10 -22.48 -9.44
CA GLU A 239 10.08 -23.50 -9.15
C GLU A 239 8.67 -22.90 -9.02
N LEU A 240 8.57 -21.72 -8.39
CA LEU A 240 7.32 -20.98 -8.25
C LEU A 240 6.88 -20.26 -9.53
N LYS A 241 7.72 -20.27 -10.57
CA LYS A 241 7.52 -19.52 -11.84
C LYS A 241 7.25 -18.04 -11.61
N VAL A 242 7.95 -17.45 -10.64
CA VAL A 242 7.89 -16.00 -10.38
C VAL A 242 8.92 -15.31 -11.27
N PRO A 243 8.50 -14.45 -12.22
CA PRO A 243 9.43 -13.76 -13.11
C PRO A 243 10.34 -12.82 -12.31
N TYR A 244 11.65 -12.98 -12.48
CA TYR A 244 12.63 -12.13 -11.84
C TYR A 244 13.78 -11.74 -12.78
N SER A 245 14.48 -10.68 -12.40
CA SER A 245 15.74 -10.26 -13.01
C SER A 245 16.73 -9.86 -11.91
N ILE A 246 18.02 -10.15 -12.12
CA ILE A 246 19.07 -9.75 -11.19
C ILE A 246 19.44 -8.29 -11.47
N ASN A 247 19.30 -7.43 -10.47
CA ASN A 247 19.76 -6.05 -10.52
C ASN A 247 20.92 -5.84 -9.53
N PRO A 248 22.19 -5.89 -9.96
CA PRO A 248 23.34 -5.85 -9.05
C PRO A 248 23.52 -4.48 -8.36
N TYR A 249 22.84 -3.45 -8.86
CA TYR A 249 22.83 -2.10 -8.28
C TYR A 249 21.70 -1.89 -7.28
N LEU A 250 20.78 -2.86 -7.13
CA LEU A 250 19.69 -2.76 -6.18
C LEU A 250 20.23 -2.77 -4.76
N VAL A 251 20.07 -1.64 -4.09
CA VAL A 251 20.36 -1.42 -2.68
C VAL A 251 19.12 -0.86 -1.99
N ARG A 252 19.07 -0.94 -0.66
CA ARG A 252 17.90 -0.50 0.10
C ARG A 252 18.11 0.82 0.82
N GLY A 253 16.96 1.45 1.11
CA GLY A 253 16.86 2.72 1.80
C GLY A 253 17.32 2.69 3.26
N LEU A 254 17.25 1.52 3.88
CA LEU A 254 17.42 1.29 5.30
C LEU A 254 18.63 0.40 5.50
N ASP A 255 19.46 0.69 6.51
CA ASP A 255 20.75 0.04 6.63
C ASP A 255 20.69 -1.31 7.33
N TYR A 256 19.59 -1.60 8.02
CA TYR A 256 19.36 -2.85 8.73
C TYR A 256 19.30 -4.09 7.83
N TYR A 257 19.17 -3.93 6.50
CA TYR A 257 19.12 -5.07 5.57
C TYR A 257 20.47 -5.81 5.49
N ASN A 258 20.38 -7.11 5.26
CA ASN A 258 21.48 -8.01 4.91
C ASN A 258 20.98 -9.12 3.97
N GLY A 259 21.89 -9.79 3.26
CA GLY A 259 21.50 -10.89 2.37
C GLY A 259 20.58 -10.44 1.22
N PRO A 260 19.59 -11.26 0.81
CA PRO A 260 18.68 -10.94 -0.29
C PRO A 260 17.85 -9.67 -0.07
N VAL A 261 17.70 -8.88 -1.12
CA VAL A 261 16.85 -7.68 -1.19
C VAL A 261 16.12 -7.66 -2.54
N PHE A 262 14.90 -7.13 -2.56
CA PHE A 262 14.09 -7.13 -3.77
C PHE A 262 13.17 -5.90 -3.89
N GLU A 263 12.77 -5.62 -5.12
CA GLU A 263 11.70 -4.70 -5.49
C GLU A 263 10.82 -5.35 -6.56
N ILE A 264 9.52 -5.03 -6.56
CA ILE A 264 8.58 -5.51 -7.57
C ILE A 264 8.08 -4.32 -8.37
N PHE A 265 8.17 -4.44 -9.69
CA PHE A 265 7.76 -3.43 -10.66
C PHE A 265 6.69 -4.00 -11.60
N THR A 266 6.02 -3.11 -12.33
CA THR A 266 5.41 -3.48 -13.61
C THR A 266 6.46 -3.37 -14.70
N GLU A 267 6.47 -4.28 -15.66
CA GLU A 267 7.27 -4.14 -16.88
C GLU A 267 6.93 -2.82 -17.60
N GLN A 268 7.97 -2.28 -18.22
CA GLN A 268 8.11 -0.87 -18.62
C GLN A 268 6.89 -0.33 -19.38
N SER A 269 6.15 0.56 -18.72
CA SER A 269 5.45 1.65 -19.39
C SER A 269 6.23 2.94 -19.14
N SER A 270 6.33 3.83 -20.12
CA SER A 270 7.09 5.08 -20.02
C SER A 270 6.62 6.01 -18.89
N GLU A 271 5.39 5.83 -18.41
CA GLU A 271 4.75 6.71 -17.41
C GLU A 271 4.89 6.20 -15.96
N ILE A 272 5.06 4.89 -15.74
CA ILE A 272 5.14 4.29 -14.40
C ILE A 272 6.48 3.57 -14.24
N ASN A 273 7.40 4.20 -13.50
CA ASN A 273 8.73 3.67 -13.21
C ASN A 273 9.10 3.81 -11.73
N PHE A 274 8.23 3.27 -10.86
CA PHE A 274 8.49 3.15 -9.44
C PHE A 274 8.20 1.73 -8.94
N ALA A 275 8.90 1.31 -7.89
CA ALA A 275 8.63 0.05 -7.22
C ALA A 275 7.24 0.09 -6.55
N LEU A 276 6.47 -0.97 -6.74
CA LEU A 276 5.15 -1.19 -6.13
C LEU A 276 5.29 -1.80 -4.74
N ALA A 277 6.16 -2.79 -4.64
CA ALA A 277 6.52 -3.46 -3.40
C ALA A 277 8.03 -3.60 -3.30
N SER A 278 8.51 -3.73 -2.07
CA SER A 278 9.95 -3.88 -1.82
C SER A 278 10.20 -4.50 -0.46
N GLY A 279 11.33 -5.20 -0.33
CA GLY A 279 11.66 -5.92 0.88
C GLY A 279 13.06 -6.48 0.87
N GLY A 280 13.30 -7.41 1.79
CA GLY A 280 14.56 -8.09 1.95
C GLY A 280 14.74 -8.62 3.37
N ARG A 281 15.89 -9.25 3.60
CA ARG A 281 16.27 -9.85 4.88
C ARG A 281 16.97 -8.84 5.80
N TYR A 282 16.73 -8.93 7.10
CA TYR A 282 17.17 -7.93 8.10
C TYR A 282 17.46 -8.55 9.48
N ASP A 283 18.26 -9.61 9.51
CA ASP A 283 18.54 -10.44 10.70
C ASP A 283 19.15 -9.68 11.89
N TYR A 284 19.74 -8.51 11.64
CA TYR A 284 20.43 -7.71 12.66
C TYR A 284 19.52 -6.65 13.31
N LEU A 285 18.30 -6.46 12.81
CA LEU A 285 17.40 -5.39 13.27
C LEU A 285 17.06 -5.55 14.76
N ALA A 286 16.84 -6.79 15.22
CA ALA A 286 16.53 -7.06 16.61
C ALA A 286 17.69 -6.65 17.55
N GLU A 287 18.94 -6.97 17.18
CA GLU A 287 20.14 -6.56 17.94
C GLU A 287 20.26 -5.03 17.99
N MET A 288 20.00 -4.35 16.87
CA MET A 288 20.02 -2.88 16.80
C MET A 288 19.00 -2.24 17.75
N LEU A 289 17.90 -2.92 18.05
CA LEU A 289 16.85 -2.48 18.97
C LEU A 289 17.05 -2.97 20.42
N GLY A 290 18.14 -3.71 20.70
CA GLY A 290 18.47 -4.21 22.05
C GLY A 290 17.88 -5.58 22.37
N GLY A 291 17.33 -6.28 21.37
CA GLY A 291 16.94 -7.68 21.47
C GLY A 291 18.09 -8.63 21.10
N THR A 292 17.77 -9.92 21.06
CA THR A 292 18.70 -10.95 20.57
C THR A 292 18.63 -11.06 19.04
N LYS A 293 19.71 -11.54 18.41
CA LYS A 293 19.75 -11.79 16.97
C LYS A 293 18.56 -12.65 16.55
N THR A 294 17.80 -12.18 15.56
CA THR A 294 16.56 -12.79 15.10
C THR A 294 16.60 -12.84 13.58
N PHE A 295 16.58 -14.04 12.99
CA PHE A 295 16.48 -14.14 11.54
C PHE A 295 15.14 -13.58 11.08
N ALA A 296 15.16 -12.73 10.07
CA ALA A 296 13.97 -11.98 9.70
C ALA A 296 13.98 -11.55 8.25
N VAL A 297 12.82 -11.65 7.60
CA VAL A 297 12.63 -11.23 6.21
C VAL A 297 11.20 -10.76 6.01
N GLY A 298 11.05 -9.74 5.16
CA GLY A 298 9.75 -9.17 4.90
C GLY A 298 9.82 -8.03 3.91
N GLY A 299 8.71 -7.32 3.77
CA GLY A 299 8.60 -6.21 2.86
C GLY A 299 7.23 -5.58 2.88
N GLY A 300 7.08 -4.49 2.13
CA GLY A 300 5.84 -3.76 2.05
C GLY A 300 5.52 -3.26 0.65
N MET A 301 4.22 -3.12 0.40
CA MET A 301 3.63 -2.51 -0.79
C MET A 301 3.12 -1.11 -0.46
N GLY A 302 3.48 -0.13 -1.28
CA GLY A 302 2.90 1.22 -1.20
C GLY A 302 1.51 1.23 -1.83
N MET A 303 0.47 1.45 -1.02
CA MET A 303 -0.92 1.35 -1.48
C MET A 303 -1.26 2.38 -2.55
N GLU A 304 -0.82 3.63 -2.39
CA GLU A 304 -1.10 4.67 -3.36
C GLU A 304 -0.49 4.34 -4.71
N ARG A 305 0.76 3.87 -4.74
CA ARG A 305 1.44 3.45 -5.97
C ARG A 305 0.69 2.32 -6.65
N ALA A 306 0.31 1.29 -5.91
CA ALA A 306 -0.49 0.19 -6.43
C ALA A 306 -1.83 0.68 -6.99
N ILE A 307 -2.51 1.59 -6.30
CA ILE A 307 -3.80 2.15 -6.74
C ILE A 307 -3.65 3.02 -8.00
N GLU A 308 -2.59 3.82 -8.12
CA GLU A 308 -2.34 4.59 -9.35
C GLU A 308 -2.13 3.63 -10.55
N VAL A 309 -1.39 2.52 -10.36
CA VAL A 309 -1.26 1.49 -11.40
C VAL A 309 -2.58 0.79 -11.70
N MET A 310 -3.38 0.48 -10.68
CA MET A 310 -4.72 -0.09 -10.87
C MET A 310 -5.58 0.84 -11.73
N LYS A 311 -5.59 2.14 -11.44
CA LYS A 311 -6.34 3.14 -12.22
C LYS A 311 -5.85 3.24 -13.66
N PHE A 312 -4.53 3.23 -13.84
CA PHE A 312 -3.92 3.26 -15.17
C PHE A 312 -4.30 2.03 -16.00
N GLN A 313 -4.18 0.82 -15.42
CA GLN A 313 -4.47 -0.45 -16.11
C GLN A 313 -5.98 -0.80 -16.19
N GLN A 314 -6.82 -0.26 -15.30
CA GLN A 314 -8.28 -0.48 -15.27
C GLN A 314 -9.02 0.77 -15.75
N SER A 315 -8.59 1.36 -16.87
CA SER A 315 -9.12 2.61 -17.46
C SER A 315 -10.65 2.60 -17.69
N SER A 316 -11.31 1.45 -17.52
CA SER A 316 -12.75 1.25 -17.62
C SER A 316 -13.27 0.35 -16.49
N GLY A 317 -13.68 0.97 -15.38
CA GLY A 317 -14.75 0.46 -14.50
C GLY A 317 -14.34 -0.38 -13.29
N LEU A 318 -13.94 0.28 -12.19
CA LEU A 318 -14.39 -0.20 -10.88
C LEU A 318 -15.79 0.37 -10.63
N VAL A 319 -16.72 -0.56 -10.42
CA VAL A 319 -18.15 -0.39 -10.15
C VAL A 319 -18.41 0.94 -9.44
N LYS A 320 -19.00 1.90 -10.17
CA LYS A 320 -19.66 3.04 -9.53
C LYS A 320 -20.61 2.44 -8.51
N ASN A 321 -20.71 3.03 -7.32
CA ASN A 321 -21.76 2.69 -6.39
C ASN A 321 -23.09 3.02 -7.07
N GLU A 322 -23.64 2.09 -7.86
CA GLU A 322 -24.85 2.28 -8.65
C GLU A 322 -25.98 2.40 -7.63
N LEU A 323 -26.34 3.64 -7.33
CA LEU A 323 -27.55 3.93 -6.59
C LEU A 323 -28.69 3.32 -7.39
N LYS A 324 -29.41 2.41 -6.74
CA LYS A 324 -30.44 1.64 -7.42
C LYS A 324 -31.74 2.42 -7.49
N VAL A 325 -32.05 3.20 -6.45
CA VAL A 325 -33.33 3.89 -6.30
C VAL A 325 -33.13 5.32 -5.81
N PHE A 326 -33.91 6.27 -6.33
CA PHE A 326 -34.00 7.63 -5.81
C PHE A 326 -35.44 7.97 -5.40
N LEU A 327 -35.65 8.60 -4.24
CA LEU A 327 -36.97 9.03 -3.79
C LEU A 327 -37.24 10.50 -4.13
N VAL A 328 -38.42 10.74 -4.68
CA VAL A 328 -38.94 12.05 -5.06
C VAL A 328 -40.29 12.28 -4.39
N HIS A 329 -40.49 13.47 -3.83
CA HIS A 329 -41.74 13.85 -3.16
C HIS A 329 -42.29 15.17 -3.71
N ILE A 330 -43.61 15.36 -3.60
CA ILE A 330 -44.28 16.65 -3.83
C ILE A 330 -45.24 16.90 -2.67
N GLY A 331 -44.91 17.87 -1.82
CA GLY A 331 -45.69 18.22 -0.62
C GLY A 331 -45.20 17.56 0.67
N GLU A 332 -45.58 18.13 1.81
CA GLU A 332 -45.05 17.77 3.13
C GLU A 332 -45.50 16.38 3.61
N GLU A 333 -46.74 15.98 3.35
CA GLU A 333 -47.24 14.65 3.72
C GLU A 333 -46.56 13.53 2.91
N ALA A 334 -46.36 13.76 1.61
CA ALA A 334 -45.59 12.86 0.76
C ALA A 334 -44.12 12.77 1.21
N LYS A 335 -43.52 13.87 1.69
CA LYS A 335 -42.17 13.88 2.25
C LYS A 335 -42.06 13.00 3.50
N LYS A 336 -42.98 13.14 4.45
CA LYS A 336 -43.05 12.30 5.66
C LYS A 336 -43.23 10.83 5.31
N LYS A 337 -44.13 10.52 4.37
CA LYS A 337 -44.36 9.14 3.91
C LYS A 337 -43.14 8.57 3.17
N ASN A 338 -42.45 9.36 2.37
CA ASN A 338 -41.22 8.94 1.69
C ASN A 338 -40.10 8.58 2.67
N LEU A 339 -40.04 9.22 3.85
CA LEU A 339 -39.09 8.81 4.88
C LEU A 339 -39.37 7.39 5.42
N ILE A 340 -40.66 7.03 5.53
CA ILE A 340 -41.07 5.66 5.91
C ILE A 340 -40.69 4.67 4.80
N ILE A 341 -41.01 4.99 3.54
CA ILE A 341 -40.66 4.16 2.38
C ILE A 341 -39.13 4.00 2.24
N PHE A 342 -38.36 5.05 2.50
CA PHE A 342 -36.90 5.00 2.56
C PHE A 342 -36.42 3.94 3.55
N GLU A 343 -36.97 3.95 4.76
CA GLU A 343 -36.60 3.00 5.81
C GLU A 343 -37.00 1.56 5.45
N GLU A 344 -38.16 1.35 4.84
CA GLU A 344 -38.61 0.04 4.37
C GLU A 344 -37.67 -0.54 3.29
N LEU A 345 -37.34 0.28 2.28
CA LEU A 345 -36.41 -0.11 1.21
C LEU A 345 -35.01 -0.38 1.78
N ARG A 346 -34.53 0.44 2.73
CA ARG A 346 -33.25 0.26 3.41
C ARG A 346 -33.22 -1.05 4.19
N LYS A 347 -34.26 -1.34 5.00
CA LYS A 347 -34.40 -2.62 5.73
C LYS A 347 -34.40 -3.83 4.78
N ALA A 348 -34.92 -3.65 3.56
CA ALA A 348 -34.92 -4.67 2.53
C ALA A 348 -33.57 -4.82 1.79
N GLY A 349 -32.53 -4.07 2.17
CA GLY A 349 -31.18 -4.13 1.57
C GLY A 349 -31.02 -3.34 0.27
N ILE A 350 -31.98 -2.49 -0.07
CA ILE A 350 -31.97 -1.70 -1.31
C ILE A 350 -31.21 -0.40 -1.06
N LYS A 351 -30.28 -0.07 -1.97
CA LYS A 351 -29.55 1.21 -1.93
C LYS A 351 -30.44 2.33 -2.47
N VAL A 352 -30.87 3.19 -1.56
CA VAL A 352 -31.75 4.33 -1.85
C VAL A 352 -31.01 5.64 -1.63
N SER A 353 -31.22 6.61 -2.52
CA SER A 353 -30.81 8.00 -2.37
C SER A 353 -32.04 8.91 -2.40
N GLU A 354 -31.89 10.13 -1.92
CA GLU A 354 -32.98 11.07 -1.72
C GLU A 354 -32.49 12.53 -1.76
N SER A 355 -33.44 13.46 -1.75
CA SER A 355 -33.17 14.88 -1.51
C SER A 355 -34.35 15.55 -0.80
N PHE A 356 -34.70 15.07 0.40
CA PHE A 356 -35.83 15.50 1.21
C PHE A 356 -35.85 17.01 1.49
N GLY A 357 -34.68 17.66 1.53
CA GLY A 357 -34.59 19.11 1.71
C GLY A 357 -34.96 19.96 0.48
N LYS A 358 -35.25 19.34 -0.68
CA LYS A 358 -35.64 20.07 -1.91
C LYS A 358 -37.10 19.81 -2.23
N ASP A 359 -37.89 20.87 -2.36
CA ASP A 359 -39.34 20.73 -2.62
C ASP A 359 -39.69 20.70 -4.12
N SER A 360 -38.80 21.21 -4.99
CA SER A 360 -39.05 21.24 -6.43
C SER A 360 -38.81 19.88 -7.09
N LEU A 361 -39.85 19.31 -7.70
CA LEU A 361 -39.80 18.07 -8.51
C LEU A 361 -38.63 18.08 -9.52
N LYS A 362 -38.48 19.17 -10.27
CA LYS A 362 -37.40 19.33 -11.27
C LYS A 362 -36.02 19.24 -10.63
N SER A 363 -35.84 19.79 -9.43
CA SER A 363 -34.56 19.78 -8.72
C SER A 363 -34.23 18.40 -8.13
N GLN A 364 -35.25 17.65 -7.69
CA GLN A 364 -35.11 16.28 -7.18
C GLN A 364 -34.84 15.30 -8.33
N LEU A 365 -35.53 15.41 -9.48
CA LEU A 365 -35.26 14.60 -10.67
C LEU A 365 -33.85 14.84 -11.23
N ARG A 366 -33.36 16.09 -11.24
CA ARG A 366 -31.96 16.39 -11.56
C ARG A 366 -30.97 15.77 -10.58
N ALA A 367 -31.34 15.68 -9.30
CA ALA A 367 -30.51 15.01 -8.30
C ALA A 367 -30.48 13.48 -8.53
N ALA A 368 -31.62 12.88 -8.88
CA ALA A 368 -31.73 11.47 -9.26
C ALA A 368 -30.86 11.12 -10.48
N ASP A 369 -30.90 11.98 -11.51
CA ASP A 369 -30.08 11.85 -12.72
C ASP A 369 -28.58 11.96 -12.41
N LYS A 370 -28.18 12.99 -11.64
CA LYS A 370 -26.78 13.16 -11.20
C LYS A 370 -26.29 11.99 -10.34
N ALA A 371 -27.18 11.40 -9.55
CA ALA A 371 -26.92 10.21 -8.74
C ALA A 371 -26.81 8.92 -9.59
N ASN A 372 -27.11 8.97 -10.89
CA ASN A 372 -27.23 7.81 -11.78
C ASN A 372 -28.17 6.74 -11.22
N ALA A 373 -29.31 7.16 -10.65
CA ALA A 373 -30.29 6.23 -10.11
C ALA A 373 -30.91 5.38 -11.22
N THR A 374 -31.05 4.07 -11.01
CA THR A 374 -31.71 3.18 -11.99
C THR A 374 -33.22 3.42 -12.01
N LEU A 375 -33.82 3.51 -10.83
CA LEU A 375 -35.24 3.77 -10.62
C LEU A 375 -35.43 5.06 -9.83
N THR A 376 -36.49 5.80 -10.11
CA THR A 376 -36.97 6.91 -9.29
C THR A 376 -38.38 6.63 -8.81
N LEU A 377 -38.62 6.70 -7.50
CA LEU A 377 -39.95 6.56 -6.91
C LEU A 377 -40.51 7.96 -6.64
N ILE A 378 -41.65 8.29 -7.21
CA ILE A 378 -42.27 9.62 -7.15
C ILE A 378 -43.57 9.50 -6.37
N LEU A 379 -43.62 10.19 -5.23
CA LEU A 379 -44.82 10.30 -4.38
C LEU A 379 -45.30 11.75 -4.37
N GLY A 380 -46.38 12.04 -5.09
CA GLY A 380 -47.06 13.33 -5.01
C GLY A 380 -48.24 13.32 -4.05
N GLN A 381 -49.00 14.41 -4.03
CA GLN A 381 -50.22 14.50 -3.20
C GLN A 381 -51.27 13.46 -3.64
N LYS A 382 -51.48 13.29 -4.94
CA LYS A 382 -52.43 12.32 -5.48
C LYS A 382 -52.05 10.90 -5.05
N GLU A 383 -50.80 10.52 -5.28
CA GLU A 383 -50.29 9.19 -4.95
C GLU A 383 -50.34 8.93 -3.43
N PHE A 384 -50.10 9.95 -2.61
CA PHE A 384 -50.24 9.86 -1.16
C PHE A 384 -51.68 9.51 -0.73
N PHE A 385 -52.69 10.21 -1.27
CA PHE A 385 -54.09 9.94 -0.93
C PHE A 385 -54.60 8.61 -1.49
N GLU A 386 -54.10 8.18 -2.65
CA GLU A 386 -54.46 6.91 -3.28
C GLU A 386 -53.68 5.70 -2.74
N GLU A 387 -52.78 5.90 -1.76
CA GLU A 387 -51.83 4.89 -1.26
C GLU A 387 -51.02 4.19 -2.36
N THR A 388 -50.67 4.94 -3.41
CA THR A 388 -49.85 4.48 -4.54
C THR A 388 -48.52 5.22 -4.62
N ILE A 389 -47.62 4.77 -5.49
CA ILE A 389 -46.35 5.44 -5.80
C ILE A 389 -45.98 5.17 -7.26
N ILE A 390 -45.43 6.17 -7.94
CA ILE A 390 -44.97 6.01 -9.32
C ILE A 390 -43.52 5.53 -9.33
N ILE A 391 -43.26 4.40 -9.98
CA ILE A 391 -41.91 3.92 -10.28
C ILE A 391 -41.55 4.36 -11.70
N ARG A 392 -40.50 5.16 -11.83
CA ARG A 392 -39.94 5.60 -13.12
C ARG A 392 -38.61 4.92 -13.37
N ASN A 393 -38.47 4.25 -14.51
CA ASN A 393 -37.18 3.78 -15.01
C ASN A 393 -36.42 4.96 -15.64
N MET A 394 -35.22 5.27 -15.14
CA MET A 394 -34.45 6.42 -15.60
C MET A 394 -33.77 6.21 -16.95
N LYS A 395 -33.58 4.95 -17.38
CA LYS A 395 -33.02 4.62 -18.70
C LYS A 395 -34.08 4.66 -19.80
N THR A 396 -35.24 4.04 -19.57
CA THR A 396 -36.30 3.93 -20.61
C THR A 396 -37.35 5.03 -20.53
N GLY A 397 -37.43 5.74 -19.41
CA GLY A 397 -38.46 6.74 -19.16
C GLY A 397 -39.84 6.17 -18.80
N VAL A 398 -40.03 4.85 -18.86
CA VAL A 398 -41.29 4.16 -18.53
C VAL A 398 -41.68 4.45 -17.08
N GLN A 399 -42.96 4.72 -16.86
CA GLN A 399 -43.56 4.98 -15.56
C GLN A 399 -44.69 4.00 -15.29
N GLU A 400 -44.76 3.52 -14.06
CA GLU A 400 -45.82 2.62 -13.61
C GLU A 400 -46.24 2.97 -12.19
N THR A 401 -47.53 3.00 -11.93
CA THR A 401 -48.09 3.27 -10.60
C THR A 401 -48.32 1.96 -9.87
N VAL A 402 -47.78 1.82 -8.67
CA VAL A 402 -47.92 0.62 -7.84
C VAL A 402 -48.44 0.97 -6.44
N PRO A 403 -49.12 0.06 -5.74
CA PRO A 403 -49.49 0.26 -4.34
C PRO A 403 -48.25 0.43 -3.44
N ILE A 404 -48.28 1.38 -2.51
CA ILE A 404 -47.15 1.62 -1.58
C ILE A 404 -46.79 0.35 -0.80
N GLY A 405 -47.78 -0.41 -0.35
CA GLY A 405 -47.56 -1.67 0.39
C GLY A 405 -46.78 -2.74 -0.40
N ARG A 406 -46.64 -2.61 -1.73
CA ARG A 406 -45.86 -3.52 -2.58
C ARG A 406 -44.57 -2.91 -3.12
N VAL A 407 -44.22 -1.67 -2.72
CA VAL A 407 -43.09 -0.93 -3.30
C VAL A 407 -41.77 -1.68 -3.21
N VAL A 408 -41.51 -2.36 -2.08
CA VAL A 408 -40.28 -3.14 -1.88
C VAL A 408 -40.18 -4.31 -2.85
N GLU A 409 -41.28 -5.05 -3.05
CA GLU A 409 -41.35 -6.19 -3.96
C GLU A 409 -41.18 -5.74 -5.41
N GLU A 410 -41.89 -4.68 -5.79
CA GLU A 410 -41.87 -4.13 -7.14
C GLU A 410 -40.50 -3.53 -7.50
N VAL A 411 -39.83 -2.89 -6.56
CA VAL A 411 -38.45 -2.43 -6.74
C VAL A 411 -37.49 -3.60 -6.91
N LYS A 412 -37.60 -4.66 -6.09
CA LYS A 412 -36.73 -5.85 -6.21
C LYS A 412 -36.87 -6.56 -7.56
N LYS A 413 -38.08 -6.61 -8.13
CA LYS A 413 -38.31 -7.23 -9.45
C LYS A 413 -37.64 -6.45 -10.61
N ARG A 414 -37.43 -5.14 -10.44
CA ARG A 414 -36.96 -4.23 -11.49
C ARG A 414 -35.45 -3.92 -11.41
N LEU A 415 -34.77 -4.38 -10.36
CA LEU A 415 -33.33 -4.21 -10.10
C LEU A 415 -32.56 -5.51 -10.29
#